data_AF-A0A0L9U0K0-F1
#
_entry.id   AF-A0A0L9U0K0-F1
#
_cell.length_a   1.000
_cell.length_b   1.000
_cell.length_c   1.000
_cell.angle_alpha   90.00
_cell.angle_beta   90.00
_cell.angle_gamma   90.00
#
_symmetry.space_group_name_H-M   'P 1'
#
loop_
_entity.id
_entity.type
_entity.pdbx_description
1 polymer ?
#
loop_
_entity_poly.entity_id
_entity_poly.type
_entity_poly.pdbx_seq_one_letter_code
_entity_poly.pdbx_strand_id
1 'polypeptide(L)'
;FDNRNGRLEFSRNNLGALWPGDGKTGLWLNSISRMGAVYNLIAREEEILIEEKRRKVGGVVVDVERNEDIELVLPPVFDDCTKVLEAEDQIVARDWYWAAVCEKGLGKVEDLLVGCISKNPFVGEPSVVVSQVCLTEGRFRRVRNMQWSNKINEIQN
;
A
#
# COMPACT_ATOMS: atom_id res chain seq x y z
N PHE A 1 -5.16 -9.52 -17.91
CA PHE A 1 -5.27 -8.12 -17.52
C PHE A 1 -3.94 -7.44 -17.77
N ASP A 2 -3.98 -6.21 -18.29
CA ASP A 2 -2.82 -5.31 -18.45
C ASP A 2 -2.88 -4.28 -17.31
N ASN A 3 -1.78 -4.07 -16.60
CA ASN A 3 -1.70 -3.11 -15.51
C ASN A 3 -0.49 -2.19 -15.58
N ARG A 4 0.09 -1.99 -16.78
CA ARG A 4 1.26 -1.13 -16.95
C ARG A 4 1.01 0.33 -16.57
N ASN A 5 -0.24 0.77 -16.67
CA ASN A 5 -0.70 2.12 -16.37
C ASN A 5 -1.50 2.22 -15.05
N GLY A 6 -1.52 1.17 -14.23
CA GLY A 6 -2.30 1.14 -12.97
C GLY A 6 -3.82 1.06 -13.13
N ARG A 7 -4.34 0.88 -14.35
CA ARG A 7 -5.79 0.83 -14.62
C ARG A 7 -6.38 -0.57 -14.58
N LEU A 8 -5.55 -1.61 -14.48
CA LEU A 8 -5.95 -3.02 -14.40
C LEU A 8 -7.00 -3.40 -15.47
N GLU A 9 -6.68 -3.13 -16.74
CA GLU A 9 -7.62 -3.29 -17.84
C GLU A 9 -7.69 -4.74 -18.32
N PHE A 10 -8.91 -5.20 -18.61
CA PHE A 10 -9.10 -6.50 -19.22
C PHE A 10 -8.65 -6.44 -20.69
N SER A 11 -7.51 -7.06 -20.99
CA SER A 11 -6.92 -7.01 -22.32
C SER A 11 -7.30 -8.20 -23.21
N ARG A 12 -7.49 -9.40 -22.63
CA ARG A 12 -7.88 -10.67 -23.31
C ARG A 12 -7.96 -11.82 -22.30
N ASN A 13 -8.58 -12.93 -22.73
CA ASN A 13 -8.49 -14.22 -22.07
C ASN A 13 -7.25 -15.01 -22.53
N ASN A 14 -6.51 -15.58 -21.57
CA ASN A 14 -5.46 -16.55 -21.82
C ASN A 14 -5.69 -17.77 -20.91
N LEU A 15 -6.25 -18.84 -21.47
CA LEU A 15 -6.62 -20.05 -20.73
C LEU A 15 -5.41 -20.82 -20.18
N GLY A 16 -4.20 -20.58 -20.71
CA GLY A 16 -2.96 -21.19 -20.22
C GLY A 16 -2.22 -20.34 -19.19
N ALA A 17 -2.74 -19.17 -18.81
CA ALA A 17 -2.08 -18.30 -17.86
C ALA A 17 -2.39 -18.73 -16.42
N LEU A 18 -1.35 -19.00 -15.63
CA LEU A 18 -1.49 -19.28 -14.19
C LEU A 18 -1.90 -18.02 -13.41
N TRP A 19 -1.50 -16.84 -13.89
CA TRP A 19 -1.83 -15.54 -13.32
C TRP A 19 -2.31 -14.59 -14.42
N PRO A 20 -3.22 -13.65 -14.11
CA PRO A 20 -3.78 -12.72 -15.08
C PRO A 20 -2.74 -11.69 -15.59
N GLY A 21 -1.82 -12.11 -16.46
CA GLY A 21 -0.86 -11.23 -17.12
C GLY A 21 -0.03 -10.42 -16.13
N ASP A 22 -0.18 -9.09 -16.17
CA ASP A 22 0.48 -8.15 -15.26
C ASP A 22 -0.15 -8.12 -13.84
N GLY A 23 -1.11 -8.99 -13.55
CA GLY A 23 -1.51 -9.35 -12.19
C GLY A 23 -0.49 -10.23 -11.45
N LYS A 24 0.80 -10.17 -11.82
CA LYS A 24 1.89 -10.86 -11.12
C LYS A 24 1.98 -10.33 -9.69
N THR A 25 2.43 -11.19 -8.78
CA THR A 25 2.70 -10.83 -7.38
C THR A 25 3.53 -9.55 -7.32
N GLY A 26 3.01 -8.53 -6.63
CA GLY A 26 3.64 -7.22 -6.51
C GLY A 26 3.04 -6.09 -7.36
N LEU A 27 2.10 -6.35 -8.29
CA LEU A 27 1.47 -5.32 -9.15
C LEU A 27 0.02 -4.92 -8.77
N TRP A 28 -0.38 -5.11 -7.52
CA TRP A 28 -1.75 -4.88 -7.03
C TRP A 28 -1.87 -3.66 -6.07
N LEU A 29 -0.76 -3.19 -5.49
CA LEU A 29 -0.76 -2.08 -4.53
C LEU A 29 -1.17 -0.72 -5.08
N ASN A 30 -0.88 -0.38 -6.35
CA ASN A 30 -1.46 0.83 -6.96
C ASN A 30 -2.99 0.78 -6.88
N SER A 31 -3.60 -0.32 -7.33
CA SER A 31 -5.07 -0.49 -7.32
C SER A 31 -5.63 -0.42 -5.90
N ILE A 32 -4.98 -1.04 -4.91
CA ILE A 32 -5.43 -0.96 -3.51
C ILE A 32 -5.30 0.46 -2.96
N SER A 33 -4.20 1.16 -3.22
CA SER A 33 -4.03 2.54 -2.75
C SER A 33 -5.11 3.47 -3.30
N ARG A 34 -5.52 3.26 -4.57
CA ARG A 34 -6.65 3.96 -5.19
C ARG A 34 -7.98 3.62 -4.53
N MET A 35 -8.20 2.35 -4.20
CA MET A 35 -9.40 1.94 -3.44
C MET A 35 -9.41 2.58 -2.04
N GLY A 36 -8.26 2.69 -1.38
CA GLY A 36 -8.12 3.43 -0.13
C GLY A 36 -8.54 4.89 -0.28
N ALA A 37 -8.02 5.59 -1.29
CA ALA A 37 -8.41 6.98 -1.56
C ALA A 37 -9.91 7.15 -1.82
N VAL A 38 -10.54 6.23 -2.56
CA VAL A 38 -11.99 6.22 -2.78
C VAL A 38 -12.74 5.99 -1.46
N TYR A 39 -12.30 5.02 -0.65
CA TYR A 39 -12.89 4.74 0.65
C TYR A 39 -12.80 5.96 1.59
N ASN A 40 -11.69 6.67 1.58
CA ASN A 40 -11.52 7.92 2.33
C ASN A 40 -12.54 8.98 1.93
N LEU A 41 -12.78 9.16 0.62
CA LEU A 41 -13.83 10.06 0.13
C LEU A 41 -15.23 9.63 0.61
N ILE A 42 -15.54 8.33 0.56
CA ILE A 42 -16.83 7.79 1.03
C ILE A 42 -17.00 8.06 2.53
N ALA A 43 -16.00 7.75 3.35
CA ALA A 43 -16.05 7.95 4.79
C ALA A 43 -16.27 9.42 5.16
N ARG A 44 -15.56 10.34 4.49
CA ARG A 44 -15.72 11.79 4.70
C ARG A 44 -17.09 12.30 4.27
N GLU A 45 -17.63 11.83 3.15
CA GLU A 45 -18.95 12.25 2.67
C GLU A 45 -20.06 11.76 3.61
N GLU A 46 -19.97 10.53 4.10
CA GLU A 46 -20.98 9.99 5.02
C GLU A 46 -20.97 10.74 6.36
N GLU A 47 -19.80 11.16 6.86
CA GLU A 47 -19.70 12.02 8.05
C GLU A 47 -20.44 13.36 7.85
N ILE A 48 -20.27 14.00 6.69
CA ILE A 48 -20.95 15.25 6.34
C ILE A 48 -22.47 15.05 6.29
N LEU A 49 -22.95 13.97 5.65
CA LEU A 49 -24.37 13.66 5.52
C LEU A 49 -25.04 13.41 6.89
N ILE A 50 -24.38 12.64 7.76
CA ILE A 50 -24.87 12.37 9.12
C ILE A 50 -24.98 13.67 9.91
N GLU A 51 -23.97 14.55 9.83
CA GLU A 51 -23.97 15.84 10.52
C GLU A 51 -25.06 16.79 9.99
N GLU A 52 -25.29 16.83 8.67
CA GLU A 52 -26.37 17.62 8.09
C GLU A 52 -27.76 17.14 8.55
N LYS A 53 -27.98 15.82 8.60
CA LYS A 53 -29.24 15.24 9.09
C LYS A 53 -29.48 15.61 10.55
N ARG A 54 -28.45 15.50 11.39
CA ARG A 54 -28.52 15.90 12.81
C ARG A 54 -28.97 17.35 12.97
N ARG A 55 -28.48 18.26 12.12
CA ARG A 55 -28.88 19.67 12.13
C ARG A 55 -30.31 19.91 11.65
N LYS A 56 -30.79 19.16 10.66
CA LYS A 56 -32.13 19.34 10.06
C LYS A 56 -33.26 18.73 10.89
N VAL A 57 -33.03 17.61 11.57
CA VAL A 57 -34.11 16.80 12.19
C VAL A 57 -34.27 17.07 13.71
N GLY A 58 -33.37 17.83 14.34
CA GLY A 58 -33.49 18.16 15.78
C GLY A 58 -33.35 16.95 16.71
N GLY A 59 -32.92 15.80 16.20
CA GLY A 59 -32.77 14.53 16.92
C GLY A 59 -32.49 13.38 15.96
N VAL A 60 -31.77 12.35 16.44
CA VAL A 60 -31.26 11.23 15.63
C VAL A 60 -32.38 10.23 15.34
N VAL A 61 -32.90 10.23 14.11
CA VAL A 61 -33.62 9.08 13.57
C VAL A 61 -32.58 8.27 12.78
N VAL A 62 -32.21 7.10 13.30
CA VAL A 62 -31.30 6.17 12.61
C VAL A 62 -32.09 5.51 11.49
N ASP A 63 -31.68 5.74 10.24
CA ASP A 63 -32.29 5.11 9.08
C ASP A 63 -31.62 3.75 8.82
N VAL A 64 -32.24 2.67 9.33
CA VAL A 64 -31.73 1.30 9.24
C VAL A 64 -31.68 0.80 7.79
N GLU A 65 -32.49 1.36 6.87
CA GLU A 65 -32.43 0.98 5.45
C GLU A 65 -31.17 1.53 4.75
N ARG A 66 -30.59 2.63 5.24
CA ARG A 66 -29.32 3.18 4.73
C ARG A 66 -28.07 2.54 5.36
N ASN A 67 -28.22 1.57 6.26
CA ASN A 67 -27.12 0.95 7.02
C ASN A 67 -26.26 1.96 7.77
N GLU A 68 -26.88 2.98 8.39
CA GLU A 68 -26.19 4.02 9.18
C GLU A 68 -25.55 3.47 10.47
N ASP A 69 -25.78 2.20 10.79
CA ASP A 69 -25.16 1.45 11.89
C ASP A 69 -23.75 0.93 11.54
N ILE A 70 -23.35 0.96 10.26
CA ILE A 70 -22.01 0.55 9.84
C ILE A 70 -21.01 1.65 10.16
N GLU A 71 -20.10 1.36 11.09
CA GLU A 71 -18.96 2.24 11.40
C GLU A 71 -17.91 2.19 10.29
N LEU A 72 -17.65 3.33 9.66
CA LEU A 72 -16.60 3.46 8.63
C LEU A 72 -15.27 3.84 9.30
N VAL A 73 -14.38 2.86 9.45
CA VAL A 73 -13.04 3.04 10.04
C VAL A 73 -11.99 3.12 8.94
N LEU A 74 -11.23 4.22 8.90
CA LEU A 74 -10.08 4.36 7.99
C LEU A 74 -8.94 3.42 8.42
N PRO A 75 -8.51 2.48 7.55
CA PRO A 75 -7.38 1.63 7.88
C PRO A 75 -6.06 2.41 7.80
N PRO A 76 -5.08 2.12 8.69
CA PRO A 76 -3.79 2.82 8.75
C PRO A 76 -2.83 2.30 7.67
N VAL A 77 -3.25 2.42 6.41
CA VAL A 77 -2.51 1.97 5.22
C VAL A 77 -2.47 3.10 4.20
N PHE A 78 -1.37 3.20 3.45
CA PHE A 78 -1.19 4.29 2.46
C PHE A 78 -1.41 5.68 3.06
N ASP A 79 -0.81 5.92 4.23
CA ASP A 79 -0.92 7.18 4.99
C ASP A 79 -2.40 7.51 5.27
N ASP A 80 -3.09 6.65 6.03
CA ASP A 80 -4.54 6.74 6.31
C ASP A 80 -5.41 6.88 5.06
N CYS A 81 -5.09 6.09 4.05
CA CYS A 81 -5.77 6.09 2.75
C CYS A 81 -5.72 7.46 2.03
N THR A 82 -4.73 8.30 2.31
CA THR A 82 -4.55 9.59 1.62
C THR A 82 -3.60 9.50 0.45
N LYS A 83 -2.69 8.51 0.44
CA LYS A 83 -1.66 8.37 -0.57
C LYS A 83 -2.02 7.35 -1.63
N VAL A 84 -1.80 7.73 -2.88
CA VAL A 84 -1.89 6.82 -4.03
C VAL A 84 -0.47 6.48 -4.48
N LEU A 85 -0.19 5.19 -4.60
CA LEU A 85 1.07 4.70 -5.14
C LEU A 85 1.02 4.75 -6.66
N GLU A 86 1.95 5.44 -7.31
CA GLU A 86 2.02 5.50 -8.77
C GLU A 86 2.34 4.13 -9.40
N ALA A 87 1.78 3.87 -10.59
CA ALA A 87 1.95 2.59 -11.27
C ALA A 87 3.40 2.33 -11.65
N GLU A 88 4.10 3.37 -12.11
CA GLU A 88 5.51 3.34 -12.50
C GLU A 88 6.40 3.03 -11.29
N ASP A 89 6.17 3.70 -10.17
CA ASP A 89 6.95 3.47 -8.95
C ASP A 89 6.75 2.06 -8.41
N GLN A 90 5.53 1.51 -8.50
CA GLN A 90 5.27 0.12 -8.16
C GLN A 90 6.05 -0.86 -9.06
N ILE A 91 6.06 -0.64 -10.37
CA ILE A 91 6.77 -1.49 -11.33
C ILE A 91 8.27 -1.46 -11.06
N VAL A 92 8.84 -0.27 -10.88
CA VAL A 92 10.27 -0.09 -10.59
C VAL A 92 10.63 -0.77 -9.26
N ALA A 93 9.83 -0.58 -8.22
CA ALA A 93 10.06 -1.23 -6.92
C ALA A 93 10.05 -2.75 -7.04
N ARG A 94 9.07 -3.32 -7.77
CA ARG A 94 8.96 -4.76 -8.02
C ARG A 94 10.20 -5.28 -8.76
N ASP A 95 10.64 -4.58 -9.80
CA ASP A 95 11.76 -5.02 -10.61
C ASP A 95 13.08 -4.97 -9.84
N TRP A 96 13.28 -3.94 -9.01
CA TRP A 96 14.41 -3.88 -8.09
C TRP A 96 14.37 -4.98 -7.02
N TYR A 97 13.21 -5.30 -6.48
CA TYR A 97 13.05 -6.41 -5.54
C TYR A 97 13.46 -7.75 -6.16
N TRP A 98 12.92 -8.09 -7.34
CA TRP A 98 13.27 -9.34 -8.01
C TRP A 98 14.73 -9.39 -8.46
N ALA A 99 15.30 -8.26 -8.88
CA ALA A 99 16.73 -8.18 -9.17
C ALA A 99 17.57 -8.48 -7.92
N ALA A 100 17.20 -7.95 -6.76
CA ALA A 100 17.89 -8.20 -5.50
C ALA A 100 17.77 -9.66 -5.04
N VAL A 101 16.57 -10.26 -5.09
CA VAL A 101 16.32 -11.64 -4.65
C VAL A 101 16.98 -12.68 -5.55
N CYS A 102 17.11 -12.40 -6.85
CA CYS A 102 17.75 -13.29 -7.81
C CYS A 102 19.29 -13.17 -7.83
N GLU A 103 19.87 -12.20 -7.12
CA GLU A 103 21.32 -11.95 -7.12
C GLU A 103 22.06 -13.06 -6.36
N LYS A 104 23.25 -13.45 -6.85
CA LYS A 104 24.05 -14.54 -6.25
C LYS A 104 25.08 -14.07 -5.21
N GLY A 105 24.98 -12.82 -4.76
CA GLY A 105 25.87 -12.23 -3.75
C GLY A 105 25.29 -10.96 -3.15
N LEU A 106 25.84 -10.49 -2.02
CA LEU A 106 25.22 -9.41 -1.22
C LEU A 106 25.56 -7.99 -1.71
N GLY A 107 26.62 -7.83 -2.52
CA GLY A 107 27.27 -6.52 -2.74
C GLY A 107 26.40 -5.44 -3.39
N LYS A 108 25.36 -5.79 -4.15
CA LYS A 108 24.41 -4.82 -4.74
C LYS A 108 22.98 -4.95 -4.18
N VAL A 109 22.75 -5.95 -3.33
CA VAL A 109 21.41 -6.32 -2.87
C VAL A 109 20.84 -5.22 -1.98
N GLU A 110 21.66 -4.64 -1.10
CA GLU A 110 21.21 -3.56 -0.22
C GLU A 110 20.74 -2.33 -1.00
N ASP A 111 21.52 -1.85 -1.97
CA ASP A 111 21.18 -0.65 -2.75
C ASP A 111 19.89 -0.84 -3.56
N LEU A 112 19.72 -2.02 -4.17
CA LEU A 112 18.51 -2.38 -4.89
C LEU A 112 17.28 -2.39 -3.97
N LEU A 113 17.40 -2.97 -2.77
CA LEU A 113 16.29 -3.05 -1.83
C LEU A 113 15.99 -1.70 -1.16
N VAL A 114 16.99 -0.87 -0.85
CA VAL A 114 16.79 0.50 -0.37
C VAL A 114 16.07 1.32 -1.44
N GLY A 115 16.50 1.19 -2.70
CA GLY A 115 15.79 1.77 -3.84
C GLY A 115 14.33 1.28 -3.91
N CYS A 116 14.11 -0.03 -3.80
CA CYS A 116 12.78 -0.65 -3.81
C CYS A 116 11.86 -0.01 -2.76
N ILE A 117 12.33 0.11 -1.51
CA ILE A 117 11.59 0.72 -0.39
C ILE A 117 11.29 2.20 -0.66
N SER A 118 12.24 2.94 -1.22
CA SER A 118 12.04 4.36 -1.54
C SER A 118 10.93 4.58 -2.57
N LYS A 119 10.73 3.61 -3.48
CA LYS A 119 9.71 3.64 -4.52
C LYS A 119 8.36 3.11 -4.05
N ASN A 120 8.36 2.06 -3.23
CA ASN A 120 7.15 1.50 -2.66
C ASN A 120 7.37 1.16 -1.18
N PRO A 121 7.13 2.12 -0.27
CA PRO A 121 7.35 1.91 1.17
C PRO A 121 6.26 1.06 1.81
N PHE A 122 5.18 0.76 1.10
CA PHE A 122 4.01 0.05 1.64
C PHE A 122 4.16 -1.47 1.61
N VAL A 123 5.23 -2.00 1.03
CA VAL A 123 5.58 -3.43 1.10
C VAL A 123 6.57 -3.65 2.23
N GLY A 124 6.20 -4.49 3.20
CA GLY A 124 7.08 -4.79 4.34
C GLY A 124 8.28 -5.70 3.98
N GLU A 125 8.10 -6.61 3.03
CA GLU A 125 9.09 -7.65 2.71
C GLU A 125 10.49 -7.11 2.35
N PRO A 126 10.66 -6.11 1.44
CA PRO A 126 11.99 -5.54 1.17
C PRO A 126 12.73 -5.05 2.42
N SER A 127 12.03 -4.46 3.39
CA SER A 127 12.64 -4.00 4.65
C SER A 127 13.17 -5.15 5.50
N VAL A 128 12.45 -6.28 5.50
CA VAL A 128 12.90 -7.51 6.17
C VAL A 128 14.13 -8.08 5.47
N VAL A 129 14.14 -8.12 4.14
CA VAL A 129 15.29 -8.63 3.37
C VAL A 129 16.52 -7.74 3.55
N VAL A 130 16.40 -6.41 3.56
CA VAL A 130 17.53 -5.52 3.89
C VAL A 130 18.10 -5.82 5.28
N SER A 131 17.21 -6.06 6.25
CA SER A 131 17.61 -6.41 7.60
C SER A 131 18.43 -7.70 7.61
N GLN A 132 18.01 -8.71 6.85
CA GLN A 132 18.76 -9.96 6.69
C GLN A 132 20.15 -9.74 6.07
N VAL A 133 20.27 -8.90 5.03
CA VAL A 133 21.56 -8.54 4.41
C VAL A 133 22.48 -7.86 5.43
N CYS A 134 21.97 -6.85 6.13
CA CYS A 134 22.73 -6.11 7.13
C CYS A 134 23.21 -7.01 8.28
N LEU A 135 22.36 -7.93 8.76
CA LEU A 135 22.74 -8.90 9.79
C LEU A 135 23.85 -9.84 9.33
N THR A 136 23.79 -10.29 8.07
CA THR A 136 24.81 -11.18 7.49
C THR A 136 26.17 -10.52 7.39
N GLU A 137 26.21 -9.21 7.15
CA GLU A 137 27.45 -8.42 7.08
C GLU A 137 27.89 -7.82 8.43
N GLY A 138 27.19 -8.13 9.54
CA GLY A 138 27.51 -7.62 10.87
C GLY A 138 27.15 -6.15 11.11
N ARG A 139 26.34 -5.53 10.24
CA ARG A 139 25.95 -4.10 10.30
C ARG A 139 24.68 -3.86 11.13
N PHE A 140 24.72 -4.22 12.41
CA PHE A 140 23.56 -4.19 13.33
C PHE A 140 22.94 -2.80 13.58
N ARG A 141 23.73 -1.73 13.51
CA ARG A 141 23.26 -0.36 13.79
C ARG A 141 22.28 0.15 12.73
N ARG A 142 22.45 -0.28 11.48
CA ARG A 142 21.62 0.14 10.33
C ARG A 142 20.23 -0.51 10.38
N VAL A 143 20.17 -1.80 10.76
CA VAL A 143 18.92 -2.55 10.96
C VAL A 143 17.97 -1.84 11.93
N ARG A 144 18.51 -1.39 13.07
CA ARG A 144 17.71 -0.71 14.11
C ARG A 144 17.09 0.60 13.65
N ASN A 145 17.78 1.36 12.80
CA ASN A 145 17.25 2.63 12.31
C ASN A 145 16.18 2.44 11.21
N MET A 146 16.27 1.34 10.46
CA MET A 146 15.40 1.06 9.32
C MET A 146 14.01 0.53 9.73
N GLN A 147 13.93 -0.24 10.83
CA GLN A 147 12.65 -0.73 11.38
C GLN A 147 11.85 0.33 12.16
N TRP A 148 12.48 1.41 12.62
CA TRP A 148 11.91 2.29 13.67
C TRP A 148 11.70 3.74 13.24
N SER A 149 12.26 4.19 12.12
CA SER A 149 12.10 5.61 11.68
C SER A 149 10.68 5.92 11.19
N ASN A 150 9.95 4.94 10.63
CA ASN A 150 8.60 5.15 10.13
C ASN A 150 7.51 5.00 11.21
N LYS A 151 7.81 4.34 12.34
CA LYS A 151 6.80 4.00 13.36
C LYS A 151 6.85 4.86 14.62
N ILE A 152 7.98 5.53 14.88
CA ILE A 152 8.13 6.40 16.08
C ILE A 152 7.58 7.81 15.84
N ASN A 153 7.62 8.33 14.60
CA ASN A 153 7.11 9.67 14.31
C ASN A 153 5.57 9.76 14.35
N GLU A 154 4.85 8.65 14.19
CA GLU A 154 3.39 8.57 14.33
C GLU A 154 2.91 8.39 15.78
N ILE A 155 3.80 8.04 16.71
CA ILE A 155 3.46 7.81 18.13
C ILE A 155 3.82 9.04 18.99
N GLN A 156 4.53 10.03 18.42
CA GLN A 156 4.96 11.25 19.12
C GLN A 156 4.22 12.54 18.74
N ASN A 157 3.15 12.46 17.94
CA ASN A 157 2.23 13.59 17.68
C ASN A 157 0.79 13.24 18.06
#